data_AF-A0A7C1ZMA7-F1
#
_entry.id   AF-A0A7C1ZMA7-F1
#
_cell.length_a   1.000
_cell.length_b   1.000
_cell.length_c   1.000
_cell.angle_alpha   90.00
_cell.angle_beta   90.00
_cell.angle_gamma   90.00
#
_symmetry.space_group_name_H-M   'P 1'
#
loop_
_entity.id
_entity.type
_entity.pdbx_description
1 polymer ?
#
loop_
_entity_poly.entity_id
_entity_poly.type
_entity_poly.pdbx_seq_one_letter_code
_entity_poly.pdbx_strand_id
1 'polypeptide(L)'
;MDTSKEYIKMCEEAEEIQERWTWIKGDVFADEINQIHILESGGHIMLMGTHFPEGYIWLPRQDQLQEMVDWKEYNISIEWGSLPHKFNWSQDPLEIDGVDGDSMEQFWLAFVMKEKYNKIWNKELKWQK
;
A
#
# COMPACT_ATOMS: atom_id res chain seq x y z
N MET A 1 -2.20 -4.58 -10.27
CA MET A 1 -1.09 -3.84 -9.65
C MET A 1 -1.18 -2.42 -10.11
N ASP A 2 -1.44 -1.53 -9.17
CA ASP A 2 -1.47 -0.10 -9.40
C ASP A 2 -0.03 0.44 -9.49
N THR A 3 0.24 1.24 -10.52
CA THR A 3 1.52 1.94 -10.72
C THR A 3 1.29 3.44 -10.91
N SER A 4 0.14 3.94 -10.47
CA SER A 4 -0.19 5.36 -10.47
C SER A 4 0.76 6.14 -9.55
N LYS A 5 0.99 7.41 -9.89
CA LYS A 5 1.82 8.30 -9.07
C LYS A 5 1.26 8.48 -7.67
N GLU A 6 -0.06 8.45 -7.54
CA GLU A 6 -0.73 8.55 -6.24
C GLU A 6 -0.42 7.32 -5.38
N TYR A 7 -0.54 6.12 -5.94
CA TYR A 7 -0.20 4.91 -5.20
C TYR A 7 1.28 4.83 -4.81
N ILE A 8 2.18 5.20 -5.72
CA ILE A 8 3.62 5.30 -5.40
C ILE A 8 3.84 6.27 -4.24
N LYS A 9 3.15 7.42 -4.24
CA LYS A 9 3.25 8.42 -3.17
C LYS A 9 2.67 7.92 -1.84
N MET A 10 1.56 7.18 -1.87
CA MET A 10 1.00 6.51 -0.69
C MET A 10 2.01 5.54 -0.07
N CYS A 11 2.68 4.75 -0.92
CA CYS A 11 3.69 3.78 -0.49
C CYS A 11 4.95 4.45 0.05
N GLU A 12 5.41 5.53 -0.59
CA GLU A 12 6.55 6.35 -0.17
C GLU A 12 6.35 6.92 1.23
N GLU A 13 5.19 7.53 1.50
CA GLU A 13 4.87 8.11 2.81
C GLU A 13 4.54 7.06 3.88
N ALA A 14 4.31 5.81 3.49
CA ALA A 14 4.02 4.71 4.41
C ALA A 14 5.31 4.10 4.98
N GLU A 15 6.15 4.95 5.59
CA GLU A 15 7.46 4.60 6.14
C GLU A 15 7.41 3.33 7.02
N GLU A 16 6.33 3.14 7.79
CA GLU A 16 6.23 2.00 8.71
C GLU A 16 6.20 0.64 8.02
N ILE A 17 5.61 0.55 6.83
CA ILE A 17 5.61 -0.71 6.07
C ILE A 17 6.87 -0.83 5.20
N GLN A 18 7.42 0.29 4.73
CA GLN A 18 8.66 0.32 3.95
C GLN A 18 9.84 -0.17 4.78
N GLU A 19 9.98 0.30 6.03
CA GLU A 19 11.09 -0.09 6.91
C GLU A 19 10.97 -1.52 7.45
N ARG A 20 9.74 -2.03 7.62
CA ARG A 20 9.50 -3.33 8.26
C ARG A 20 9.41 -4.48 7.27
N TRP A 21 9.18 -4.21 5.99
CA TRP A 21 8.97 -5.28 5.02
C TRP A 21 10.26 -6.04 4.72
N THR A 22 10.16 -7.37 4.71
CA THR A 22 11.24 -8.24 4.24
C THR A 22 10.94 -8.68 2.81
N TRP A 23 11.72 -8.11 1.90
CA TRP A 23 11.79 -8.38 0.46
C TRP A 23 11.70 -9.87 0.13
N ILE A 24 10.77 -10.21 -0.76
CA ILE A 24 10.64 -11.54 -1.34
C ILE A 24 10.72 -11.48 -2.85
N LYS A 25 11.18 -12.57 -3.46
CA LYS A 25 11.18 -12.73 -4.92
C LYS A 25 9.77 -12.45 -5.47
N GLY A 26 9.69 -11.61 -6.49
CA GLY A 26 8.46 -11.17 -7.12
C GLY A 26 7.93 -9.84 -6.58
N ASP A 27 8.57 -9.25 -5.55
CA ASP A 27 8.23 -7.90 -5.10
C ASP A 27 8.51 -6.86 -6.17
N VAL A 28 7.70 -5.81 -6.14
CA VAL A 28 7.72 -4.75 -7.13
C VAL A 28 8.11 -3.43 -6.47
N PHE A 29 8.94 -2.64 -7.15
CA PHE A 29 9.51 -1.41 -6.65
C PHE A 29 9.40 -0.30 -7.68
N ALA A 30 9.21 0.93 -7.22
CA ALA A 30 9.40 2.14 -8.01
C ALA A 30 10.75 2.78 -7.65
N ASP A 31 11.47 3.29 -8.64
CA ASP A 31 12.65 4.14 -8.41
C ASP A 31 12.30 5.64 -8.37
N GLU A 32 13.31 6.49 -8.17
CA GLU A 32 13.18 7.96 -8.09
C GLU A 32 12.54 8.60 -9.34
N ILE A 33 12.57 7.94 -10.49
CA ILE A 33 11.94 8.40 -11.74
C ILE A 33 10.60 7.70 -12.02
N ASN A 34 10.05 6.98 -11.05
CA ASN A 34 8.83 6.16 -11.14
C ASN A 34 8.92 5.03 -12.18
N GLN A 35 10.12 4.51 -12.47
CA GLN A 35 10.29 3.28 -13.22
C GLN A 35 10.04 2.07 -12.32
N ILE A 36 9.34 1.08 -12.86
CA ILE A 36 8.89 -0.11 -12.12
C ILE A 36 9.85 -1.26 -12.33
N HIS A 37 10.31 -1.85 -11.23
CA HIS A 37 11.28 -2.95 -11.17
C HIS A 37 10.69 -4.15 -10.43
N ILE A 38 10.95 -5.37 -10.93
CA ILE A 38 10.48 -6.62 -10.31
C ILE A 38 11.68 -7.43 -9.82
N LEU A 39 11.60 -7.95 -8.60
CA LEU A 39 12.67 -8.75 -8.01
C LEU A 39 12.63 -10.21 -8.51
N GLU A 40 13.34 -10.52 -9.60
CA GLU A 40 13.15 -11.79 -10.33
C GLU A 40 13.81 -13.06 -9.76
N SER A 41 14.75 -12.99 -8.79
CA SER A 41 15.34 -14.10 -7.99
C SER A 41 16.85 -13.94 -7.86
N GLY A 42 17.38 -13.98 -6.64
CA GLY A 42 18.73 -14.47 -6.34
C GLY A 42 19.93 -13.75 -6.96
N GLY A 43 19.75 -12.68 -7.74
CA GLY A 43 20.80 -11.73 -8.03
C GLY A 43 21.12 -11.02 -6.73
N HIS A 44 22.32 -11.22 -6.20
CA HIS A 44 22.83 -10.56 -5.02
C HIS A 44 22.50 -9.07 -5.01
N ILE A 45 21.40 -8.70 -4.36
CA ILE A 45 21.44 -7.59 -3.44
C ILE A 45 22.13 -8.16 -2.19
N MET A 46 23.45 -8.38 -2.32
CA MET A 46 24.36 -8.30 -1.17
C MET A 46 24.35 -6.83 -0.73
N LEU A 47 23.21 -6.34 -0.20
CA LEU A 47 23.24 -5.16 0.64
C LEU A 47 23.55 -5.68 2.02
N MET A 48 24.81 -5.47 2.39
CA MET A 48 25.25 -5.56 3.76
C MET A 48 24.32 -4.71 4.63
N GLY A 49 23.48 -5.38 5.42
CA GLY A 49 22.60 -4.74 6.38
C GLY A 49 21.25 -4.38 5.77
N THR A 50 20.19 -4.87 6.40
CA THR A 50 18.81 -4.38 6.61
C THR A 50 18.21 -3.17 5.87
N HIS A 51 18.86 -2.53 4.90
CA HIS A 51 18.41 -1.35 4.20
C HIS A 51 18.61 -1.52 2.69
N PHE A 52 17.55 -1.24 1.93
CA PHE A 52 17.60 -1.14 0.48
C PHE A 52 18.37 0.12 0.05
N PRO A 53 18.78 0.25 -1.22
CA PRO A 53 19.37 1.50 -1.68
C PRO A 53 18.34 2.61 -1.49
N GLU A 54 18.79 3.75 -0.96
CA GLU A 54 18.02 4.98 -0.93
C GLU A 54 17.45 5.25 -2.34
N GLY A 55 16.18 5.67 -2.41
CA GLY A 55 15.53 6.05 -3.67
C GLY A 55 14.64 4.99 -4.33
N TYR A 56 14.43 3.83 -3.70
CA TYR A 56 13.44 2.86 -4.15
C TYR A 56 12.29 2.69 -3.15
N ILE A 57 11.08 2.63 -3.68
CA ILE A 57 9.83 2.51 -2.94
C ILE A 57 9.22 1.15 -3.24
N TRP A 58 8.97 0.35 -2.20
CA TRP A 58 8.26 -0.90 -2.35
C TRP A 58 6.78 -0.64 -2.67
N LEU A 59 6.28 -1.30 -3.72
CA LEU A 59 4.90 -1.26 -4.16
C LEU A 59 4.22 -2.59 -3.80
N PRO A 60 3.58 -2.68 -2.62
CA PRO A 60 2.98 -3.93 -2.19
C PRO A 60 1.83 -4.35 -3.10
N ARG A 61 1.75 -5.63 -3.42
CA ARG A 61 0.61 -6.16 -4.15
C ARG A 61 -0.59 -6.37 -3.22
N GLN A 62 -1.78 -6.50 -3.80
CA GLN A 62 -3.01 -6.73 -3.05
C GLN A 62 -2.92 -7.96 -2.12
N ASP A 63 -2.37 -9.08 -2.59
CA ASP A 63 -2.18 -10.30 -1.78
C ASP A 63 -1.30 -10.05 -0.55
N GLN A 64 -0.24 -9.26 -0.72
CA GLN A 64 0.71 -8.94 0.36
C GLN A 64 0.05 -8.03 1.41
N LEU A 65 -0.70 -7.02 0.97
CA LEU A 65 -1.47 -6.16 1.88
C LEU A 65 -2.51 -6.96 2.65
N GLN A 66 -3.19 -7.90 1.99
CA GLN A 66 -4.15 -8.80 2.62
C GLN A 66 -3.51 -9.71 3.67
N GLU A 67 -2.29 -10.18 3.46
CA GLU A 67 -1.56 -10.98 4.46
C GLU A 67 -1.13 -10.16 5.69
N MET A 68 -1.03 -8.83 5.56
CA MET A 68 -0.62 -7.96 6.66
C MET A 68 -1.72 -7.72 7.69
N VAL A 69 -2.99 -8.01 7.40
CA VAL A 69 -4.13 -7.70 8.26
C VAL A 69 -5.09 -8.87 8.36
N ASP A 70 -5.74 -9.05 9.50
CA ASP A 70 -6.80 -10.05 9.63
C ASP A 70 -8.13 -9.49 9.13
N TRP A 71 -8.25 -9.39 7.81
CA TRP A 71 -9.40 -8.77 7.17
C TRP A 71 -10.65 -9.67 7.10
N LYS A 72 -10.53 -10.94 7.46
CA LYS A 72 -11.61 -11.93 7.29
C LYS A 72 -12.82 -11.66 8.19
N GLU A 73 -12.62 -10.89 9.25
CA GLU A 73 -13.69 -10.44 10.13
C GLU A 73 -14.44 -9.20 9.60
N TYR A 74 -13.89 -8.54 8.57
CA TYR A 74 -14.43 -7.32 7.98
C TYR A 74 -15.08 -7.63 6.62
N ASN A 75 -16.18 -6.95 6.32
CA ASN A 75 -16.89 -7.10 5.05
C ASN A 75 -16.61 -5.89 4.16
N ILE A 76 -16.19 -6.08 2.91
CA ILE A 76 -16.06 -5.00 1.94
C ILE A 76 -17.43 -4.73 1.31
N SER A 77 -17.86 -3.48 1.36
CA SER A 77 -19.01 -2.96 0.62
C SER A 77 -18.53 -2.06 -0.51
N ILE A 78 -19.24 -2.10 -1.64
CA ILE A 78 -18.92 -1.32 -2.84
C ILE A 78 -20.11 -0.42 -3.15
N GLU A 79 -19.87 0.89 -3.19
CA GLU A 79 -20.84 1.88 -3.62
C GLU A 79 -20.74 2.10 -5.13
N TRP A 80 -21.62 1.42 -5.86
CA TRP A 80 -21.70 1.47 -7.32
C TRP A 80 -22.26 2.80 -7.87
N GLY A 81 -22.73 3.70 -7.00
CA GLY A 81 -23.44 4.94 -7.37
C GLY A 81 -22.56 6.11 -7.82
N SER A 82 -21.23 6.02 -7.64
CA SER A 82 -20.25 7.03 -8.05
C SER A 82 -19.08 6.40 -8.81
N LEU A 83 -18.44 7.17 -9.69
CA LEU A 83 -17.16 6.84 -10.30
C LEU A 83 -16.11 7.87 -9.85
N PRO A 84 -14.93 7.44 -9.34
CA PRO A 84 -14.57 6.05 -9.03
C PRO A 84 -15.50 5.44 -7.96
N HIS A 85 -15.65 4.12 -8.01
CA HIS A 85 -16.48 3.38 -7.04
C HIS A 85 -15.86 3.51 -5.66
N LYS A 86 -16.65 3.88 -4.66
CA LYS A 86 -16.16 3.94 -3.30
C LYS A 86 -16.19 2.55 -2.68
N PHE A 87 -15.03 2.12 -2.22
CA PHE A 87 -14.90 0.91 -1.40
C PHE A 87 -15.00 1.33 0.06
N ASN A 88 -15.91 0.71 0.79
CA ASN A 88 -16.14 0.98 2.21
C ASN A 88 -16.06 -0.32 2.99
N TRP A 89 -15.36 -0.31 4.11
CA TRP A 89 -15.40 -1.42 5.04
C TRP A 89 -16.71 -1.34 5.84
N SER A 90 -17.56 -2.36 5.71
CA SER A 90 -18.81 -2.46 6.47
C SER A 90 -18.54 -3.05 7.84
N GLN A 91 -19.23 -2.52 8.86
CA GLN A 91 -18.92 -2.72 10.29
C GLN A 91 -17.57 -2.14 10.73
N ASP A 92 -16.97 -1.29 9.90
CA ASP A 92 -15.72 -0.62 10.22
C ASP A 92 -15.91 0.39 11.36
N PRO A 93 -15.29 0.18 12.54
CA PRO A 93 -15.30 1.17 13.61
C PRO A 93 -14.42 2.39 13.29
N LEU A 94 -13.68 2.38 12.17
CA LEU A 94 -12.63 3.34 11.85
C LEU A 94 -13.07 4.50 10.95
N GLU A 95 -14.33 4.47 10.46
CA GLU A 95 -14.90 5.47 9.54
C GLU A 95 -13.91 5.85 8.42
N ILE A 96 -13.40 4.84 7.69
CA ILE A 96 -12.55 5.10 6.54
C ILE A 96 -13.42 5.81 5.49
N ASP A 97 -13.40 7.15 5.53
CA ASP A 97 -13.90 7.99 4.46
C ASP A 97 -12.99 7.68 3.28
N GLY A 98 -13.48 6.78 2.41
CA GLY A 98 -12.67 6.06 1.45
C GLY A 98 -11.66 6.99 0.79
N VAL A 99 -10.43 6.51 0.63
CA VAL A 99 -9.61 7.02 -0.47
C VAL A 99 -10.53 7.00 -1.70
N ASP A 100 -10.53 8.05 -2.52
CA ASP A 100 -11.21 8.03 -3.83
C ASP A 100 -10.44 7.01 -4.70
N GLY A 101 -10.55 5.74 -4.31
CA GLY A 101 -9.60 4.69 -4.56
C GLY A 101 -9.80 4.23 -5.97
N ASP A 102 -8.98 4.76 -6.87
CA ASP A 102 -8.97 4.35 -8.26
C ASP A 102 -8.50 2.89 -8.42
N SER A 103 -7.90 2.29 -7.37
CA SER A 103 -7.49 0.88 -7.34
C SER A 103 -7.67 0.17 -6.00
N MET A 104 -7.80 -1.16 -6.06
CA MET A 104 -7.87 -2.04 -4.88
C MET A 104 -6.61 -1.94 -4.01
N GLU A 105 -5.44 -1.78 -4.61
CA GLU A 105 -4.17 -1.67 -3.88
C GLU A 105 -4.13 -0.40 -3.01
N GLN A 106 -4.67 0.73 -3.49
CA GLN A 106 -4.82 1.96 -2.69
C GLN A 106 -5.76 1.74 -1.51
N PHE A 107 -6.90 1.08 -1.75
CA PHE A 107 -7.89 0.76 -0.72
C PHE A 107 -7.31 -0.16 0.38
N TRP A 108 -6.64 -1.24 -0.02
CA TRP A 108 -6.00 -2.16 0.92
C TRP A 108 -4.87 -1.51 1.69
N LEU A 109 -4.05 -0.67 1.04
CA LEU A 109 -2.99 0.05 1.72
C LEU A 109 -3.55 0.99 2.79
N ALA A 110 -4.60 1.75 2.47
CA ALA A 110 -5.29 2.59 3.44
C ALA A 110 -5.83 1.80 4.63
N PHE A 111 -6.41 0.62 4.38
CA PHE A 111 -6.87 -0.26 5.45
C PHE A 111 -5.73 -0.77 6.34
N VAL A 112 -4.61 -1.23 5.75
CA VAL A 112 -3.43 -1.64 6.52
C VAL A 112 -2.90 -0.49 7.38
N MET A 113 -2.80 0.70 6.81
CA MET A 113 -2.32 1.89 7.52
C MET A 113 -3.24 2.30 8.66
N LYS A 114 -4.56 2.15 8.49
CA LYS A 114 -5.52 2.43 9.55
C LYS A 114 -5.52 1.35 10.64
N GLU A 115 -5.62 0.08 10.28
CA GLU A 115 -5.74 -1.01 11.25
C GLU A 115 -4.46 -1.19 12.09
N LYS A 116 -3.29 -1.10 11.46
CA LYS A 116 -2.01 -1.32 12.16
C LYS A 116 -1.39 -0.06 12.75
N TYR A 117 -1.63 1.09 12.14
CA TYR A 117 -0.93 2.34 12.48
C TYR A 117 -1.88 3.48 12.86
N ASN A 118 -3.20 3.26 12.79
CA ASN A 118 -4.24 4.27 13.01
C ASN A 118 -4.01 5.54 12.18
N LYS A 119 -3.56 5.38 10.93
CA LYS A 119 -3.35 6.48 9.99
C LYS A 119 -4.37 6.46 8.84
N ILE A 120 -4.81 7.63 8.41
CA ILE A 120 -5.72 7.84 7.28
C ILE A 120 -5.00 8.62 6.20
N TRP A 121 -5.18 8.25 4.93
CA TRP A 121 -4.63 8.99 3.80
C TRP A 121 -5.44 10.25 3.58
N ASN A 122 -4.80 11.42 3.67
CA ASN A 122 -5.46 12.67 3.31
C ASN A 122 -5.26 12.96 1.81
N LYS A 123 -6.15 13.77 1.23
CA LYS A 123 -6.02 14.25 -0.16
C LYS A 123 -4.86 15.22 -0.37
N GLU A 124 -4.11 15.54 0.68
CA GLU A 124 -2.87 16.34 0.64
C GLU A 124 -1.62 15.45 0.53
N LEU A 125 -1.80 14.19 0.14
CA LEU A 125 -0.76 13.20 -0.10
C LEU A 125 0.07 12.85 1.14
N LYS A 126 -0.57 12.77 2.32
CA LYS A 126 0.07 12.43 3.60
C LYS A 126 -0.82 11.54 4.46
N TRP A 127 -0.17 10.66 5.23
CA TRP A 127 -0.83 9.89 6.26
C TRP A 127 -0.99 10.71 7.55
N GLN A 128 -2.23 10.87 8.03
CA GLN A 128 -2.57 11.59 9.26
C GLN A 128 -3.09 10.63 10.33
N LYS A 129 -2.80 10.92 11.61
CA LYS A 129 -3.26 10.15 12.77
C LYS A 129 -4.58 10.67 13.31
#